data_AF-A0A3S4G575-F1
#
_entry.id   AF-A0A3S4G575-F1
#
_cell.length_a   1.000
_cell.length_b   1.000
_cell.length_c   1.000
_cell.angle_alpha   90.00
_cell.angle_beta   90.00
_cell.angle_gamma   90.00
#
_symmetry.space_group_name_H-M   'P 1'
#
loop_
_entity.id
_entity.type
_entity.pdbx_description
1 polymer ?
#
loop_
_entity_poly.entity_id
_entity_poly.type
_entity_poly.pdbx_seq_one_letter_code
_entity_poly.pdbx_strand_id
1 'polypeptide(L)'
;MYVGPSLPTDRESVFYLNSKAIPSVDKNKLAGNSLQIATQSVIKLFIRPKNLVEVSTDAPATLRCRNAHDQLTIVNPSPYYVSLVELYSAGKNCRIPWCRQKARSPSRQRPVRYLCAR
;
A
#
# COMPACT_ATOMS: atom_id res chain seq x y z
N MET A 1 -10.22 10.51 19.05
CA MET A 1 -9.81 9.47 20.03
C MET A 1 -9.96 8.12 19.34
N TYR A 2 -8.91 7.31 19.26
CA TYR A 2 -8.97 5.98 18.64
C TYR A 2 -9.54 4.98 19.66
N VAL A 3 -10.51 4.16 19.24
CA VAL A 3 -11.35 3.32 20.13
C VAL A 3 -11.02 1.82 19.98
N GLY A 4 -9.97 1.47 19.22
CA GLY A 4 -9.57 0.08 18.98
C GLY A 4 -8.54 -0.44 20.00
N PRO A 5 -8.06 -1.68 19.82
CA PRO A 5 -7.01 -2.26 20.66
C PRO A 5 -5.72 -1.46 20.58
N SER A 6 -4.91 -1.51 21.64
CA SER A 6 -3.65 -0.77 21.73
C SER A 6 -2.79 -0.96 20.48
N LEU A 7 -2.37 0.17 19.93
CA LEU A 7 -1.53 0.19 18.74
C LEU A 7 -0.06 -0.01 19.11
N PRO A 8 0.73 -0.64 18.23
CA PRO A 8 2.17 -0.71 18.43
C PRO A 8 2.77 0.69 18.52
N THR A 9 3.67 0.87 19.48
CA THR A 9 4.35 2.14 19.74
C THR A 9 5.70 2.23 19.01
N ASP A 10 6.18 1.11 18.48
CA ASP A 10 7.49 0.95 17.83
C ASP A 10 7.43 1.10 16.30
N ARG A 11 6.24 1.14 15.70
CA ARG A 11 6.05 1.21 14.24
C ARG A 11 4.73 1.85 13.85
N GLU A 12 4.65 2.30 12.61
CA GLU A 12 3.39 2.78 12.04
C GLU A 12 2.35 1.65 11.93
N SER A 13 1.08 2.04 12.05
CA SER A 13 -0.06 1.16 11.77
C SER A 13 -0.82 1.69 10.56
N VAL A 14 -1.21 0.79 9.64
CA VAL A 14 -1.98 1.14 8.44
C VAL A 14 -3.45 0.76 8.59
N PHE A 15 -4.32 1.73 8.34
CA PHE A 15 -5.77 1.55 8.26
C PHE A 15 -6.25 1.95 6.86
N TYR A 16 -7.44 1.50 6.49
CA TYR A 16 -8.05 1.82 5.21
C TYR A 16 -9.39 2.52 5.45
N LEU A 17 -9.49 3.78 5.03
CA LEU A 17 -10.75 4.49 4.98
C LEU A 17 -11.47 4.09 3.69
N ASN A 18 -12.62 3.43 3.85
CA ASN A 18 -13.49 3.05 2.74
C ASN A 18 -14.64 4.04 2.64
N SER A 19 -14.64 4.86 1.59
CA SER A 19 -15.77 5.74 1.26
C SER A 19 -16.53 5.17 0.07
N LYS A 20 -17.84 4.92 0.24
CA LYS A 20 -18.71 4.36 -0.80
C LYS A 20 -19.70 5.43 -1.24
N ALA A 21 -19.63 5.81 -2.52
CA ALA A 21 -20.64 6.67 -3.13
C ALA A 21 -21.67 5.77 -3.83
N ILE A 22 -22.85 5.68 -3.24
CA ILE A 22 -23.97 4.91 -3.77
C ILE A 22 -24.85 5.88 -4.59
N PRO A 23 -24.98 5.69 -5.92
CA PRO A 23 -25.84 6.53 -6.72
C PRO A 23 -27.32 6.26 -6.38
N SER A 24 -28.13 7.33 -6.32
CA SER A 24 -29.59 7.19 -6.22
C SER A 24 -30.16 6.78 -7.58
N VAL A 25 -31.17 5.93 -7.60
CA VAL A 25 -31.76 5.37 -8.82
C VAL A 25 -33.26 5.64 -8.87
N ASP A 26 -33.73 6.24 -9.97
CA ASP A 26 -35.15 6.47 -10.21
C ASP A 26 -35.80 5.21 -10.79
N LYS A 27 -36.73 4.62 -10.05
CA LYS A 27 -37.45 3.38 -10.45
C LYS A 27 -38.16 3.50 -11.81
N ASN A 28 -38.57 4.70 -12.21
CA ASN A 28 -39.21 4.95 -13.50
C ASN A 28 -38.22 4.97 -14.69
N LYS A 29 -36.91 5.12 -14.42
CA LYS A 29 -35.83 5.04 -15.42
C LYS A 29 -35.17 3.65 -15.49
N LEU A 30 -35.61 2.71 -14.65
CA LEU A 30 -35.11 1.32 -14.59
C LEU A 30 -35.82 0.36 -15.56
N ALA A 31 -36.66 0.86 -16.46
CA ALA A 31 -37.32 0.04 -17.49
C ALA A 31 -36.31 -0.37 -18.59
N GLY A 32 -35.52 -1.42 -18.35
CA GLY A 32 -34.58 -2.01 -19.30
C GLY A 32 -33.28 -2.55 -18.67
N ASN A 33 -32.32 -2.97 -19.50
CA ASN A 33 -30.98 -3.36 -19.05
C ASN A 33 -30.15 -2.11 -18.72
N SER A 34 -29.92 -1.85 -17.44
CA SER A 34 -29.08 -0.73 -16.98
C SER A 34 -27.86 -1.22 -16.19
N LEU A 35 -26.68 -0.70 -16.52
CA LEU A 35 -25.45 -0.89 -15.77
C LEU A 35 -25.29 0.26 -14.78
N GLN A 36 -25.23 -0.07 -13.49
CA GLN A 36 -24.99 0.91 -12.44
C GLN A 36 -23.57 0.78 -11.93
N ILE A 37 -22.88 1.91 -11.88
CA ILE A 37 -21.50 1.99 -11.40
C ILE A 37 -21.52 2.75 -10.08
N ALA A 38 -21.15 2.07 -9.00
CA ALA A 38 -20.88 2.68 -7.72
C ALA A 38 -19.37 2.80 -7.54
N THR A 39 -18.91 3.95 -7.04
CA THR A 39 -17.48 4.19 -6.82
C THR A 39 -17.14 4.00 -5.34
N GLN A 40 -16.08 3.24 -5.08
CA GLN A 40 -15.49 3.12 -3.74
C GLN A 40 -14.08 3.70 -3.75
N SER A 41 -13.85 4.71 -2.92
CA SER A 41 -12.52 5.25 -2.65
C SER A 41 -11.92 4.56 -1.43
N VAL A 42 -10.72 4.02 -1.59
CA VAL A 42 -9.97 3.36 -0.51
C VAL A 42 -8.70 4.15 -0.26
N ILE A 43 -8.65 4.85 0.87
CA ILE A 43 -7.52 5.73 1.24
C ILE A 43 -6.75 5.07 2.38
N LYS A 44 -5.41 5.02 2.25
CA LYS A 44 -4.52 4.52 3.31
C LYS A 44 -4.37 5.60 4.38
N LEU A 45 -4.64 5.25 5.64
CA LEU A 45 -4.43 6.08 6.81
C LEU A 45 -3.28 5.50 7.64
N PHE A 46 -2.24 6.28 7.87
CA PHE A 46 -1.09 5.88 8.68
C PHE A 46 -1.17 6.51 10.06
N ILE A 47 -1.23 5.68 11.10
CA ILE A 47 -1.12 6.15 12.50
C ILE A 47 0.34 6.04 12.91
N ARG A 48 0.92 7.19 13.26
CA ARG A 48 2.33 7.33 13.62
C ARG A 48 2.50 7.57 15.12
N PRO A 49 3.18 6.67 15.86
CA PRO A 49 3.54 6.94 17.25
C PRO A 49 4.58 8.07 17.34
N LYS A 50 4.56 8.82 18.44
CA LYS A 50 5.44 9.99 18.64
C LYS A 50 6.92 9.62 18.81
N ASN A 51 7.20 8.40 19.26
CA ASN A 51 8.52 7.99 19.76
C ASN A 51 9.33 7.21 18.72
N LEU A 52 9.33 7.64 17.46
CA LEU A 52 10.10 7.00 16.40
C LEU A 52 11.46 7.71 16.25
N VAL A 53 12.54 6.92 16.23
CA VAL A 53 13.91 7.43 16.23
C VAL A 53 14.32 8.01 14.87
N GLU A 54 13.85 7.40 13.79
CA GLU A 54 14.16 7.81 12.41
C GLU A 54 13.15 8.85 11.90
N VAL A 55 13.54 9.71 10.97
CA VAL A 55 12.62 10.64 10.31
C VAL A 55 11.92 9.92 9.14
N SER A 56 10.62 10.17 8.94
CA SER A 56 9.87 9.49 7.88
C SER A 56 10.38 9.74 6.46
N THR A 57 11.09 10.86 6.25
CA THR A 57 11.70 11.22 4.96
C THR A 57 12.85 10.29 4.58
N ASP A 58 13.49 9.67 5.57
CA ASP A 58 14.72 8.90 5.37
C ASP A 58 14.41 7.41 5.17
N ALA A 59 13.19 6.98 5.53
CA ALA A 59 12.73 5.60 5.39
C ALA A 59 12.87 5.01 3.97
N PRO A 60 12.64 5.75 2.86
CA PRO A 60 12.88 5.22 1.52
C PRO A 60 14.35 4.89 1.26
N ALA A 61 15.29 5.64 1.86
CA ALA A 61 16.73 5.43 1.66
C ALA A 61 17.25 4.19 2.40
N THR A 62 16.59 3.75 3.46
CA THR A 62 16.98 2.56 4.23
C THR A 62 16.50 1.24 3.61
N LEU A 63 15.72 1.30 2.53
CA LEU A 63 15.25 0.11 1.81
C LEU A 63 16.43 -0.71 1.27
N ARG A 64 16.40 -2.02 1.55
CA ARG A 64 17.41 -2.96 1.05
C ARG A 64 16.85 -3.78 -0.08
N CYS A 65 17.56 -3.86 -1.20
CA CYS A 65 17.18 -4.65 -2.37
C CYS A 65 18.11 -5.86 -2.51
N ARG A 66 17.55 -7.01 -2.85
CA ARG A 66 18.28 -8.25 -3.17
C ARG A 66 17.75 -8.80 -4.48
N ASN A 67 18.61 -8.90 -5.47
CA ASN A 67 18.29 -9.53 -6.75
C ASN A 67 18.79 -10.98 -6.72
N ALA A 68 17.90 -11.94 -6.94
CA ALA A 68 18.25 -13.35 -7.07
C ALA A 68 17.30 -14.03 -8.07
N HIS A 69 17.85 -14.76 -9.04
CA HIS A 69 17.09 -15.58 -10.00
C HIS A 69 15.89 -14.86 -10.66
N ASP A 70 16.13 -13.71 -11.31
CA ASP A 70 15.09 -12.86 -11.93
C ASP A 70 14.02 -12.33 -10.97
N GLN A 71 14.27 -12.41 -9.66
CA GLN A 71 13.37 -11.92 -8.62
C GLN A 71 14.05 -10.84 -7.80
N LEU A 72 13.44 -9.66 -7.80
CA LEU A 72 13.82 -8.56 -6.92
C LEU A 72 13.05 -8.70 -5.61
N THR A 73 13.80 -8.86 -4.53
CA THR A 73 13.33 -8.86 -3.16
C THR A 73 13.73 -7.55 -2.51
N ILE A 74 12.76 -6.73 -2.15
CA ILE A 74 13.02 -5.56 -1.32
C ILE A 74 12.88 -6.01 0.14
N VAL A 75 13.51 -5.33 1.11
CA VAL A 75 13.36 -5.45 2.58
C VAL A 75 13.24 -4.03 3.16
N ASN A 76 12.22 -3.78 3.99
CA ASN A 76 12.06 -2.49 4.65
C ASN A 76 12.41 -2.67 6.13
N PRO A 77 13.59 -2.19 6.56
CA PRO A 77 14.00 -2.25 7.95
C PRO A 77 13.37 -1.12 8.80
N SER A 78 12.85 -0.06 8.17
CA SER A 78 12.32 1.11 8.87
C SER A 78 10.96 0.81 9.53
N PRO A 79 10.60 1.55 10.60
CA PRO A 79 9.29 1.48 11.24
C PRO A 79 8.15 2.12 10.43
N TYR A 80 8.45 2.61 9.22
CA TYR A 80 7.54 3.37 8.36
C TYR A 80 6.99 2.56 7.20
N TYR A 81 5.76 2.85 6.77
CA TYR A 81 5.22 2.30 5.53
C TYR A 81 5.73 3.07 4.31
N VAL A 82 6.42 2.39 3.41
CA VAL A 82 6.85 2.97 2.12
C VAL A 82 5.96 2.45 0.99
N SER A 83 5.39 3.35 0.19
CA SER A 83 4.63 3.01 -1.02
C SER A 83 5.52 3.14 -2.24
N LEU A 84 5.72 2.04 -2.96
CA LEU A 84 6.52 1.98 -4.17
C LEU A 84 5.60 2.14 -5.39
N VAL A 85 5.90 3.12 -6.24
CA VAL A 85 5.13 3.41 -7.45
C VAL A 85 5.85 2.83 -8.67
N GLU A 86 7.10 3.25 -8.87
CA GLU A 86 7.97 2.77 -9.94
C GLU A 86 9.22 2.15 -9.34
N LEU A 87 9.69 1.08 -9.98
CA LEU A 87 10.84 0.31 -9.50
C LEU A 87 11.70 -0.07 -10.70
N TYR A 88 12.94 0.39 -10.71
CA TYR A 88 13.89 0.09 -11.77
C TYR A 88 15.01 -0.80 -11.24
N SER A 89 15.35 -1.84 -12.00
CA SER A 89 16.50 -2.71 -11.73
C SER A 89 17.33 -2.80 -13.00
N ALA A 90 18.60 -2.39 -12.92
CA ALA A 90 19.53 -2.39 -14.06
C ALA A 90 18.94 -1.73 -15.34
N GLY A 91 18.24 -0.60 -15.18
CA GLY A 91 17.63 0.15 -16.30
C GLY A 91 16.28 -0.41 -16.79
N LYS A 92 15.78 -1.52 -16.22
CA LYS A 92 14.48 -2.12 -16.59
C LYS A 92 13.41 -1.82 -15.56
N ASN A 93 12.21 -1.49 -16.01
CA ASN A 93 11.06 -1.30 -15.12
C ASN A 93 10.54 -2.67 -14.62
N CYS A 94 10.64 -2.90 -13.32
CA CYS A 94 10.10 -4.06 -12.65
C CYS A 94 8.62 -3.82 -12.36
N ARG A 95 7.77 -4.41 -13.20
CA ARG A 95 6.31 -4.19 -13.13
C ARG A 95 5.77 -4.66 -11.78
N ILE A 96 5.10 -3.76 -11.07
CA ILE A 96 4.38 -4.08 -9.84
C ILE A 96 2.90 -4.28 -10.19
N PRO A 97 2.37 -5.52 -10.18
CA PRO A 97 0.94 -5.74 -10.41
C PRO A 97 0.14 -4.94 -9.37
N TRP A 98 -0.99 -4.36 -9.79
CA TRP A 98 -1.83 -3.55 -8.91
C TRP A 98 -2.21 -4.27 -7.60
N CYS A 99 -2.49 -5.58 -7.67
CA CYS A 99 -2.76 -6.44 -6.50
C CYS A 99 -1.59 -6.51 -5.49
N ARG A 100 -0.36 -6.19 -5.93
CA ARG A 100 0.88 -6.17 -5.13
C ARG A 100 1.39 -4.77 -4.80
N GLN A 101 0.71 -3.69 -5.20
CA GLN A 101 1.01 -2.30 -4.81
C GLN A 101 0.60 -1.99 -3.35
N LYS A 102 0.95 -2.89 -2.44
CA LYS A 102 0.72 -2.73 -1.01
C LYS A 102 1.84 -1.90 -0.40
N ALA A 103 1.48 -1.00 0.51
CA ALA A 103 2.46 -0.28 1.30
C ALA A 103 3.31 -1.30 2.08
N ARG A 104 4.62 -1.08 2.12
CA ARG A 104 5.56 -2.06 2.67
C ARG A 104 5.47 -2.11 4.19
N SER A 105 4.98 -3.22 4.74
CA SER A 105 4.74 -3.33 6.18
C SER A 105 6.03 -3.40 7.02
N PRO A 106 6.19 -2.56 8.04
CA PRO A 106 7.29 -2.66 9.01
C PRO A 106 7.28 -3.99 9.79
N SER A 107 6.10 -4.57 10.04
CA SER A 107 5.91 -5.81 10.80
C SER A 107 6.03 -7.09 9.98
N ARG A 108 5.85 -7.01 8.66
CA ARG A 108 5.98 -8.14 7.75
C ARG A 108 7.22 -7.93 6.90
N GLN A 109 8.38 -8.28 7.45
CA GLN A 109 9.65 -8.42 6.70
C GLN A 109 9.61 -9.57 5.69
N ARG A 110 8.43 -10.02 5.25
CA ARG A 110 8.34 -11.02 4.20
C ARG A 110 8.88 -10.40 2.90
N PRO A 111 9.85 -11.05 2.25
CA PRO A 111 10.36 -10.59 0.98
C PRO A 111 9.22 -10.58 -0.03
N VAL A 112 8.89 -9.41 -0.58
CA VAL A 112 7.95 -9.31 -1.69
C VAL A 112 8.76 -9.48 -2.95
N ARG A 113 8.44 -10.55 -3.70
CA ARG A 113 9.09 -10.86 -4.97
C ARG A 113 8.41 -10.06 -6.07
N TYR A 114 9.23 -9.30 -6.79
CA TYR A 114 8.86 -8.62 -8.03
C TYR A 114 9.56 -9.33 -9.19
N LEU A 115 8.81 -9.58 -10.26
CA LEU A 115 9.34 -10.09 -11.51
C LEU A 115 9.71 -8.89 -12.37
N CYS A 116 10.98 -8.78 -12.72
CA CYS A 116 11.43 -7.80 -13.71
C CYS A 116 11.31 -8.42 -15.10
N ALA A 117 10.89 -7.64 -16.10
CA ALA A 117 10.80 -8.13 -17.46
C ALA A 117 12.22 -8.46 -17.99
N ARG A 118 12.33 -9.54 -18.78
CA ARG A 118 13.56 -9.85 -19.54
C ARG A 118 13.79 -8.82 -20.62
#